data_AF-A0A3C1UI72-F1
#
_entry.id   AF-A0A3C1UI72-F1
#
_cell.length_a   1.000
_cell.length_b   1.000
_cell.length_c   1.000
_cell.angle_alpha   90.00
_cell.angle_beta   90.00
_cell.angle_gamma   90.00
#
_symmetry.space_group_name_H-M   'P 1'
#
loop_
_entity.id
_entity.type
_entity.pdbx_description
1 polymer ?
#
loop_
_entity_poly.entity_id
_entity_poly.type
_entity_poly.pdbx_seq_one_letter_code
_entity_poly.pdbx_strand_id
1 'polypeptide(L)' 'MAVIKHKDQRVGIFIDTQNLYHSAKNLYHARVNFGAVVKEALGGRSLIRAVAYVITTESGEEKAFFEALEKVGIETK' A
#
# COMPACT_ATOMS: atom_id res chain seq x y z
N MET A 1 7.21 -9.54 -22.18
CA MET A 1 8.07 -8.37 -22.46
C MET A 1 8.68 -7.90 -21.15
N ALA A 2 10.00 -7.74 -21.06
CA ALA A 2 10.61 -7.13 -19.89
C ALA A 2 10.27 -5.62 -19.89
N VAL A 3 9.54 -5.15 -18.88
CA VAL A 3 9.27 -3.72 -18.72
C VAL A 3 10.54 -3.07 -18.18
N ILE A 4 11.17 -2.20 -18.97
CA ILE A 4 12.35 -1.45 -18.55
C ILE A 4 11.93 -0.43 -17.48
N LYS A 5 12.49 -0.54 -16.27
CA LYS A 5 12.26 0.41 -15.16
C LYS A 5 13.34 1.50 -15.21
N HIS A 6 13.00 2.70 -15.66
CA HIS A 6 13.90 3.84 -15.65
C HIS A 6 13.97 4.45 -14.25
N LYS A 7 15.18 4.72 -13.74
CA LYS A 7 15.40 5.23 -12.38
C LYS A 7 14.63 6.52 -12.07
N ASP A 8 14.60 7.45 -13.03
CA ASP A 8 13.97 8.76 -12.86
C ASP A 8 12.47 8.76 -13.20
N GLN A 9 11.89 7.60 -13.51
CA GLN A 9 10.45 7.49 -13.72
C GLN A 9 9.72 7.85 -12.43
N ARG A 10 8.76 8.75 -12.55
CA ARG A 10 7.87 9.16 -11.47
C ARG A 10 6.73 8.16 -11.33
N VAL A 11 6.48 7.69 -10.11
CA VAL A 11 5.50 6.63 -9.83
C VAL A 11 4.49 7.13 -8.80
N GLY A 12 3.21 6.94 -9.10
CA GLY A 12 2.13 6.99 -8.12
C GLY A 12 1.66 5.58 -7.79
N ILE A 13 1.42 5.29 -6.52
CA ILE A 13 0.94 3.99 -6.06
C ILE A 13 -0.44 4.18 -5.44
N PHE A 14 -1.42 3.41 -5.90
CA PHE A 14 -2.80 3.45 -5.42
C PHE A 14 -3.17 2.06 -4.94
N ILE A 15 -3.58 1.97 -3.68
CA ILE A 15 -3.70 0.72 -2.95
C ILE A 15 -5.15 0.52 -2.54
N ASP A 16 -5.77 -0.54 -3.06
CA ASP A 16 -7.02 -1.06 -2.51
C ASP A 16 -6.69 -1.92 -1.28
N THR A 17 -6.85 -1.33 -0.09
CA THR A 17 -6.44 -1.99 1.15
C THR A 17 -7.31 -3.18 1.49
N GLN A 18 -8.62 -3.09 1.22
CA GLN A 18 -9.55 -4.20 1.44
C GLN A 18 -9.20 -5.39 0.56
N ASN A 19 -9.01 -5.16 -0.74
CA ASN A 19 -8.69 -6.23 -1.66
C ASN A 19 -7.42 -6.97 -1.25
N LEU A 20 -6.35 -6.24 -0.92
CA LEU A 20 -5.10 -6.85 -0.47
C LEU A 20 -5.26 -7.57 0.87
N TYR A 21 -6.00 -6.99 1.81
CA TYR A 21 -6.25 -7.61 3.12
C TYR A 21 -6.99 -8.93 2.97
N HIS A 22 -8.10 -8.95 2.23
CA HIS A 22 -8.89 -10.16 2.01
C HIS A 22 -8.11 -11.20 1.20
N SER A 23 -7.33 -10.77 0.20
CA SER A 23 -6.49 -11.66 -0.58
C SER A 23 -5.40 -12.32 0.28
N ALA A 24 -4.70 -11.54 1.11
CA ALA A 24 -3.69 -12.07 2.02
C ALA A 24 -4.27 -13.04 3.05
N LYS A 25 -5.42 -12.70 3.63
CA LYS A 25 -6.09 -13.54 4.64
C LYS A 25 -6.63 -14.84 4.03
N ASN A 26 -7.23 -14.78 2.86
CA ASN A 26 -7.97 -15.91 2.29
C ASN A 26 -7.08 -16.83 1.44
N LEU A 27 -6.11 -16.27 0.71
CA LEU A 27 -5.22 -17.05 -0.16
C LEU A 27 -3.96 -17.52 0.57
N TYR A 28 -3.48 -16.72 1.53
CA TYR A 28 -2.17 -16.94 2.17
C TYR A 28 -2.25 -17.07 3.69
N HIS A 29 -3.44 -16.93 4.29
CA HIS A 29 -3.64 -16.93 5.75
C HIS A 29 -2.67 -15.99 6.49
N ALA A 30 -2.35 -14.85 5.87
CA ALA A 30 -1.32 -13.93 6.32
C ALA A 30 -1.83 -12.48 6.38
N ARG A 31 -1.01 -11.60 6.98
CA ARG A 31 -1.24 -10.16 7.00
C ARG A 31 -0.35 -9.48 5.95
N VAL A 32 -0.89 -8.45 5.30
CA VAL A 32 -0.15 -7.66 4.30
C VAL A 32 0.90 -6.79 4.97
N ASN A 33 2.10 -6.77 4.43
CA ASN A 33 3.11 -5.76 4.76
C ASN A 33 3.07 -4.63 3.71
N PHE A 34 2.31 -3.58 3.98
CA PHE A 34 2.11 -2.47 3.02
C PHE A 34 3.39 -1.72 2.67
N GLY A 35 4.33 -1.58 3.61
CA GLY A 35 5.64 -0.97 3.34
C GLY A 35 6.46 -1.79 2.35
N ALA A 36 6.46 -3.12 2.48
CA ALA A 36 7.11 -4.01 1.52
C ALA A 36 6.44 -3.97 0.14
N VAL A 37 5.11 -3.92 0.09
CA VAL A 37 4.35 -3.77 -1.17
C VAL A 37 4.75 -2.48 -1.89
N VAL A 38 4.78 -1.35 -1.19
CA VAL A 38 5.18 -0.06 -1.76
C VAL A 38 6.63 -0.10 -2.25
N LYS A 39 7.55 -0.66 -1.45
CA LYS A 39 8.96 -0.79 -1.83
C LYS A 39 9.15 -1.60 -3.12
N GLU A 40 8.48 -2.74 -3.22
CA GLU A 40 8.59 -3.63 -4.38
C GLU A 40 7.92 -3.01 -5.62
N ALA A 41 6.74 -2.42 -5.45
CA ALA A 41 6.04 -1.71 -6.52
C ALA A 41 6.84 -0.51 -7.04
N LEU A 42 7.49 0.24 -6.13
CA LEU A 42 8.34 1.37 -6.50
C LEU A 42 9.58 0.92 -7.28
N GLY A 43 10.24 -0.14 -6.84
CA GLY A 43 11.39 -0.72 -7.54
C GLY A 43 12.55 0.26 -7.73
N GLY A 44 12.82 1.10 -6.73
CA GLY A 44 13.93 2.08 -6.73
C GLY A 44 13.71 3.33 -7.58
N ARG A 45 12.48 3.55 -8.07
CA ARG A 45 12.08 4.74 -8.84
C ARG A 45 11.68 5.91 -7.92
N SER A 46 11.38 7.06 -8.50
CA SER A 46 10.93 8.24 -7.75
C SER A 46 9.45 8.13 -7.39
N LEU A 47 9.14 8.00 -6.10
CA LEU A 47 7.76 7.97 -5.59
C LEU A 47 7.23 9.41 -5.51
N ILE A 48 6.10 9.66 -6.18
CA ILE A 48 5.40 10.95 -6.09
C ILE A 48 4.36 10.92 -4.98
N ARG A 49 3.59 9.83 -4.88
CA ARG A 49 2.61 9.62 -3.82
C ARG A 49 2.24 8.14 -3.70
N ALA A 50 1.92 7.72 -2.49
CA ALA A 50 1.26 6.45 -2.22
C ALA A 50 -0.07 6.74 -1.52
N VAL A 51 -1.18 6.26 -2.09
CA VAL A 51 -2.53 6.48 -1.58
C VAL A 51 -3.18 5.14 -1.31
N ALA A 52 -3.63 4.92 -0.08
CA ALA A 52 -4.39 3.77 0.35
C ALA A 52 -5.87 4.14 0.52
N TYR A 53 -6.72 3.47 -0.24
CA TYR A 53 -8.16 3.56 -0.08
C TYR A 53 -8.58 2.62 1.04
N VAL A 54 -9.06 3.21 2.13
CA VAL A 54 -9.47 2.51 3.35
C VAL A 54 -10.98 2.64 3.55
N ILE A 55 -11.55 1.73 4.32
CA ILE A 55 -12.90 1.90 4.86
C ILE A 55 -12.79 2.39 6.29
N THR A 56 -13.84 3.03 6.77
CA THR A 56 -13.98 3.40 8.17
C THR A 56 -15.11 2.60 8.78
N THR A 57 -14.83 1.91 9.88
CA THR A 57 -15.83 1.27 10.73
C THR A 57 -16.18 2.18 11.91
N GLU A 58 -17.44 2.13 12.33
CA GLU A 58 -17.96 2.95 13.44
C GLU A 58 -17.25 2.69 14.78
N SER A 59 -16.61 1.53 14.92
CA SER A 59 -15.86 1.12 16.11
C SER A 59 -14.57 1.91 16.34
N GLY A 60 -14.00 2.53 15.30
CA GLY A 60 -12.74 3.27 15.37
C GLY A 60 -11.49 2.42 15.57
N GLU A 61 -11.59 1.09 15.50
CA GLU A 61 -10.47 0.14 15.64
C GLU A 61 -9.36 0.33 14.58
N GLU A 62 -9.67 1.06 13.51
CA GLU A 62 -8.79 1.26 12.35
C GLU A 62 -7.76 2.38 12.53
N LYS A 63 -7.88 3.19 13.60
CA LYS A 63 -6.92 4.29 13.86
C LYS A 63 -5.48 3.81 13.91
N ALA A 64 -5.21 2.73 14.63
CA ALA A 64 -3.86 2.17 14.72
C ALA A 64 -3.33 1.69 13.35
N PHE A 65 -4.23 1.23 12.48
CA PHE A 65 -3.88 0.83 11.12
C PHE A 65 -3.56 2.04 10.24
N PHE A 66 -4.37 3.11 10.29
CA PHE A 66 -4.13 4.34 9.53
C PHE A 66 -2.82 5.01 9.96
N GLU A 67 -2.57 5.12 11.27
CA GLU A 67 -1.30 5.64 11.78
C GLU A 67 -0.10 4.82 11.31
N ALA A 68 -0.25 3.50 11.20
CA ALA A 68 0.81 2.64 10.68
C ALA A 68 1.07 2.88 9.18
N LEU A 69 0.02 3.11 8.38
CA LEU A 69 0.13 3.47 6.95
C LEU A 69 0.81 4.84 6.77
N GLU A 70 0.42 5.84 7.55
CA GLU A 70 1.01 7.17 7.49
C GLU A 70 2.49 7.16 7.87
N LYS A 71 2.87 6.38 8.90
CA LYS A 71 4.28 6.22 9.32
C LYS A 71 5.17 5.63 8.22
N VAL A 72 4.60 4.87 7.28
CA VAL A 72 5.33 4.35 6.12
C VAL A 72 5.19 5.22 4.87
N GLY A 73 4.63 6.43 5.00
CA GLY A 73 4.51 7.42 3.93
C GLY A 73 3.35 7.14 2.96
N ILE A 74 2.32 6.42 3.41
CA ILE A 74 1.12 6.13 2.62
C ILE A 74 -0.02 7.03 3.12
N GLU A 75 -0.54 7.87 2.23
CA GLU A 75 -1.72 8.70 2.48
C GLU A 75 -2.97 7.81 2.54
N THR A 76 -3.82 7.96 3.56
CA THR A 76 -5.12 7.28 3.61
C THR A 76 -6.23 8.14 3.01
N LYS A 77 -7.12 7.53 2.22
CA LYS A 77 -8.28 8.16 1.59
C LYS A 77 -9.54 7.35 1.79
#